data_AF-A0A8H3X450-F1
#
_entry.id   AF-A0A8H3X450-F1
#
_cell.length_a   1.000
_cell.length_b   1.000
_cell.length_c   1.000
_cell.angle_alpha   90.00
_cell.angle_beta   90.00
_cell.angle_gamma   90.00
#
_symmetry.space_group_name_H-M   'P 1'
#
loop_
_entity.id
_entity.type
_entity.pdbx_description
1 polymer ?
#
loop_
_entity_poly.entity_id
_entity_poly.type
_entity_poly.pdbx_seq_one_letter_code
_entity_poly.pdbx_strand_id
1 'polypeptide(L)'
;MSAAAPPWSPHRRRPSLNITRSTYDVGPYQNSHDSFLFSLGDGKNLENAKLSRISPENASCAVFSSQYHGPCFGQTDLRMNDNFNSPSKCTCQRHDYETEICELQNFSVEEYEVFQVIDKNASTSSQSPSDQAYPTSTLHPPRPEFTNYPTSWGEFMHF
;
A
#
# COMPACT_ATOMS: atom_id res chain seq x y z
N MET A 1 47.84 -20.81 40.28
CA MET A 1 47.73 -19.54 41.06
C MET A 1 47.17 -18.49 40.12
N SER A 2 46.11 -17.82 40.57
CA SER A 2 45.11 -17.07 39.80
C SER A 2 45.65 -15.90 38.98
N ALA A 3 45.08 -15.69 37.79
CA ALA A 3 45.06 -14.38 37.14
C ALA A 3 43.80 -13.63 37.62
N ALA A 4 44.00 -12.54 38.36
CA ALA A 4 42.92 -11.67 38.83
C ALA A 4 42.37 -10.82 37.67
N ALA A 5 41.05 -10.72 37.57
CA ALA A 5 40.37 -9.82 36.65
C ALA A 5 40.38 -8.37 37.20
N PRO A 6 40.49 -7.33 36.36
CA PRO A 6 40.44 -5.94 36.81
C PRO A 6 39.01 -5.48 37.17
N PRO A 7 38.88 -4.44 38.03
CA PRO A 7 37.66 -4.11 38.74
C PRO A 7 36.60 -3.41 37.88
N TRP A 8 35.35 -3.78 38.15
CA TRP A 8 34.11 -3.22 37.61
C TRP A 8 34.04 -1.69 37.82
N SER A 9 33.70 -0.94 36.76
CA SER A 9 33.19 0.43 36.86
C SER A 9 31.74 0.47 36.38
N PRO A 10 30.76 0.95 37.18
CA PRO A 10 29.37 1.03 36.76
C PRO A 10 29.10 2.32 35.98
N HIS A 11 28.12 2.25 35.08
CA HIS A 11 27.56 3.34 34.27
C HIS A 11 28.34 3.75 33.02
N ARG A 12 28.18 2.93 31.96
CA ARG A 12 28.00 3.48 30.62
C ARG A 12 26.58 3.13 30.19
N ARG A 13 25.72 4.16 30.07
CA ARG A 13 24.37 4.02 29.50
C ARG A 13 24.54 3.32 28.14
N ARG A 14 23.83 2.20 27.95
CA ARG A 14 23.68 1.59 26.63
C ARG A 14 23.15 2.69 25.69
N PRO A 15 23.85 3.01 24.60
CA PRO A 15 23.17 3.64 23.48
C PRO A 15 22.06 2.67 23.08
N SER A 16 20.81 3.14 23.03
CA SER A 16 19.77 2.44 22.31
C SER A 16 20.23 2.36 20.86
N LEU A 17 20.80 1.21 20.48
CA LEU A 17 21.12 0.92 19.10
C LEU A 17 19.80 0.95 18.35
N ASN A 18 19.65 1.98 17.52
CA ASN A 18 18.63 2.03 16.48
C ASN A 18 18.73 0.72 15.71
N ILE A 19 17.72 -0.13 15.91
CA ILE A 19 17.61 -1.38 15.17
C ILE A 19 17.49 -0.99 13.71
N THR A 20 18.57 -1.21 12.97
CA THR A 20 18.55 -1.23 11.52
C THR A 20 17.56 -2.30 11.10
N ARG A 21 16.38 -1.84 10.66
CA ARG A 21 15.33 -2.66 10.07
C ARG A 21 15.96 -3.40 8.89
N SER A 22 16.01 -4.73 9.03
CA SER A 22 16.60 -5.68 8.10
C SER A 22 16.19 -5.36 6.65
N THR A 23 17.20 -5.21 5.78
CA THR A 23 17.08 -4.96 4.34
C THR A 23 16.78 -6.25 3.58
N TYR A 24 15.65 -6.88 3.90
CA TYR A 24 14.93 -7.62 2.86
C TYR A 24 14.10 -6.59 2.09
N ASP A 25 14.11 -6.70 0.77
CA ASP A 25 13.55 -5.77 -0.20
C ASP A 25 12.00 -5.78 -0.18
N VAL A 26 11.44 -5.38 0.97
CA VAL A 26 10.02 -5.15 1.21
C VAL A 26 9.84 -3.64 1.11
N GLY A 27 9.08 -3.17 0.11
CA GLY A 27 8.76 -1.75 -0.05
C GLY A 27 8.22 -1.14 1.25
N PRO A 28 8.48 0.13 1.55
CA PRO A 28 7.98 0.73 2.78
C PRO A 28 6.46 0.75 2.77
N TYR A 29 5.85 0.45 3.92
CA TYR A 29 4.45 0.81 4.10
C TYR A 29 4.29 2.33 3.99
N GLN A 30 3.21 2.74 3.34
CA GLN A 30 2.84 4.13 3.19
C GLN A 30 1.84 4.50 4.29
N ASN A 31 2.11 5.61 4.94
CA ASN A 31 1.25 6.13 6.00
C ASN A 31 0.01 6.78 5.39
N SER A 32 -1.17 6.44 5.90
CA SER A 32 -2.40 7.16 5.59
C SER A 32 -3.41 6.99 6.71
N HIS A 33 -3.97 8.11 7.18
CA HIS A 33 -5.09 8.13 8.12
C HIS A 33 -6.45 8.09 7.41
N ASP A 34 -6.46 8.34 6.10
CA ASP A 34 -7.68 8.38 5.28
C ASP A 34 -7.94 7.06 4.57
N SER A 35 -7.05 6.07 4.73
CA SER A 35 -7.19 4.77 4.08
C SER A 35 -8.42 4.02 4.58
N PHE A 36 -9.17 3.44 3.65
CA PHE A 36 -10.33 2.62 3.94
C PHE A 36 -10.42 1.46 2.96
N LEU A 37 -11.00 0.37 3.45
CA LEU A 37 -11.35 -0.82 2.70
C LEU A 37 -12.87 -0.93 2.68
N PHE A 38 -13.42 -1.44 1.59
CA PHE A 38 -14.85 -1.70 1.49
C PHE A 38 -15.13 -2.97 0.69
N SER A 39 -16.31 -3.54 0.92
CA SER A 39 -16.85 -4.66 0.15
C SER A 39 -18.30 -4.38 -0.17
N LEU A 40 -18.71 -4.68 -1.40
CA LEU A 40 -20.07 -4.48 -1.89
C LEU A 40 -20.94 -5.74 -1.77
N GLY A 41 -20.40 -6.83 -1.21
CA GLY A 41 -21.10 -8.12 -1.16
C GLY A 41 -21.40 -8.64 -2.56
N ASP A 42 -22.67 -8.95 -2.83
CA ASP A 42 -23.12 -9.43 -4.14
C ASP A 42 -23.31 -8.32 -5.20
N GLY A 43 -23.06 -7.06 -4.82
CA GLY A 43 -23.21 -5.88 -5.67
C GLY A 43 -24.66 -5.53 -6.03
N LYS A 44 -25.66 -6.27 -5.54
CA LYS A 44 -27.08 -6.05 -5.81
C LYS A 44 -27.76 -5.26 -4.70
N ASN A 45 -27.39 -5.53 -3.45
CA ASN A 45 -27.90 -4.81 -2.29
C ASN A 45 -26.76 -4.34 -1.37
N LEU A 46 -26.76 -3.05 -1.04
CA LEU A 46 -25.79 -2.43 -0.14
C LEU A 46 -26.04 -2.73 1.35
N GLU A 47 -27.12 -3.42 1.71
CA GLU A 47 -27.38 -3.86 3.09
C GLU A 47 -26.23 -4.66 3.69
N ASN A 48 -25.53 -5.45 2.85
CA ASN A 48 -24.37 -6.24 3.25
C ASN A 48 -23.03 -5.56 2.93
N ALA A 49 -23.07 -4.30 2.50
CA ALA A 49 -21.85 -3.56 2.23
C ALA A 49 -21.08 -3.32 3.53
N LYS A 50 -19.75 -3.47 3.46
CA LYS A 50 -18.85 -3.28 4.59
C LYS A 50 -17.94 -2.10 4.29
N LEU A 51 -17.66 -1.31 5.33
CA LEU A 51 -16.67 -0.25 5.33
C LEU A 51 -15.77 -0.44 6.54
N SER A 52 -14.47 -0.37 6.31
CA SER A 52 -13.45 -0.56 7.33
C SER A 52 -12.40 0.53 7.15
N ARG A 53 -12.21 1.37 8.17
CA ARG A 53 -11.17 2.40 8.15
C ARG A 53 -9.92 1.89 8.82
N ILE A 54 -8.77 2.44 8.43
CA ILE A 54 -7.51 2.16 9.11
C ILE A 54 -7.60 2.66 10.56
N SER A 55 -7.17 1.83 11.53
CA SER A 55 -7.12 2.27 12.91
C SER A 55 -6.10 3.41 13.06
N PRO A 56 -6.38 4.48 13.83
CA PRO A 56 -5.49 5.63 13.94
C PRO A 56 -4.05 5.28 14.34
N GLU A 57 -3.86 4.29 15.19
CA GLU A 57 -2.57 3.78 15.65
C GLU A 57 -1.79 2.98 14.59
N ASN A 58 -2.48 2.47 13.56
CA ASN A 58 -1.92 1.61 12.52
C ASN A 58 -1.77 2.33 11.17
N ALA A 59 -1.99 3.64 11.11
CA ALA A 59 -1.90 4.43 9.89
C ALA A 59 -0.57 4.23 9.13
N SER A 60 0.54 3.95 9.83
CA SER A 60 1.84 3.64 9.21
C SER A 60 1.89 2.34 8.42
N CYS A 61 0.86 1.49 8.52
CA CYS A 61 0.73 0.21 7.84
C CYS A 61 -0.38 0.24 6.76
N ALA A 62 -0.89 1.42 6.40
CA ALA A 62 -2.11 1.54 5.60
C ALA A 62 -2.01 0.86 4.23
N VAL A 63 -0.94 1.13 3.48
CA VAL A 63 -0.74 0.60 2.12
C VAL A 63 0.67 0.04 1.98
N PHE A 64 0.79 -1.14 1.37
CA PHE A 64 2.05 -1.75 1.00
C PHE A 64 2.01 -2.14 -0.47
N SER A 65 3.11 -1.89 -1.17
CA SER A 65 3.34 -2.40 -2.52
C SER A 65 4.79 -2.83 -2.67
N SER A 66 5.01 -3.86 -3.48
CA SER A 66 6.35 -4.30 -3.87
C SER A 66 6.29 -4.93 -5.26
N GLN A 67 7.44 -5.17 -5.88
CA GLN A 67 7.50 -5.90 -7.15
C GLN A 67 6.99 -7.35 -7.07
N TYR A 68 6.83 -7.89 -5.85
CA TYR A 68 6.39 -9.26 -5.60
C TYR A 68 4.93 -9.35 -5.16
N HIS A 69 4.26 -8.22 -4.97
CA HIS A 69 2.89 -8.14 -4.48
C HIS A 69 2.08 -7.18 -5.36
N GLY A 70 0.78 -7.44 -5.45
CA GLY A 70 -0.18 -6.43 -5.88
C GLY A 70 -0.37 -5.35 -4.82
N PRO A 71 -1.48 -4.58 -4.89
CA PRO A 71 -1.81 -3.63 -3.85
C PRO A 71 -2.15 -4.42 -2.57
N CYS A 72 -1.47 -4.08 -1.48
CA CYS A 72 -1.77 -4.62 -0.17
C CYS A 72 -2.19 -3.50 0.76
N PHE A 73 -3.16 -3.77 1.61
CA PHE A 73 -3.68 -2.84 2.60
C PHE A 73 -3.60 -3.50 3.96
N GLY A 74 -2.97 -2.81 4.91
CA GLY A 74 -2.65 -3.41 6.21
C GLY A 74 -1.63 -4.55 6.06
N GLN A 75 -1.31 -5.18 7.18
CA GLN A 75 -0.41 -6.32 7.23
C GLN A 75 -1.07 -7.58 6.65
N THR A 76 -2.38 -7.75 6.89
CA THR A 76 -3.16 -8.91 6.41
C THR A 76 -4.57 -8.56 5.95
N ASP A 77 -5.02 -7.30 6.10
CA ASP A 77 -6.41 -6.91 5.89
C ASP A 77 -6.89 -7.12 4.46
N LEU A 78 -6.06 -6.79 3.48
CA LEU A 78 -6.26 -7.18 2.09
C LEU A 78 -4.90 -7.31 1.41
N ARG A 79 -4.47 -8.54 1.14
CA ARG A 79 -3.15 -8.82 0.56
C ARG A 79 -3.30 -9.53 -0.77
N MET A 80 -2.67 -8.97 -1.79
CA MET A 80 -2.57 -9.57 -3.10
C MET A 80 -1.11 -9.97 -3.35
N ASN A 81 -0.80 -11.26 -3.36
CA ASN A 81 0.55 -11.70 -3.74
C ASN A 81 0.70 -11.75 -5.26
N ASP A 82 1.94 -11.93 -5.74
CA ASP A 82 2.19 -12.23 -7.14
C ASP A 82 1.41 -13.48 -7.62
N ASN A 83 1.06 -13.49 -8.91
CA ASN A 83 0.15 -14.45 -9.53
C ASN A 83 -1.22 -14.49 -8.81
N PHE A 84 -1.78 -13.32 -8.50
CA PHE A 84 -3.02 -13.14 -7.73
C PHE A 84 -4.24 -13.91 -8.24
N ASN A 85 -4.24 -14.29 -9.52
CA ASN A 85 -5.25 -15.10 -10.16
C ASN A 85 -5.13 -16.61 -9.88
N SER A 86 -4.02 -17.05 -9.28
CA SER A 86 -3.84 -18.43 -8.86
C SER A 86 -4.59 -18.69 -7.55
N PRO A 87 -5.08 -19.93 -7.32
CA PRO A 87 -5.83 -20.27 -6.11
C PRO A 87 -5.07 -19.89 -4.83
N SER A 88 -5.79 -19.26 -3.89
CA SER A 88 -5.28 -18.88 -2.57
C SER A 88 -4.05 -17.97 -2.58
N LYS A 89 -3.86 -17.14 -3.62
CA LYS A 89 -2.79 -16.14 -3.68
C LYS A 89 -3.16 -14.80 -3.09
N CYS A 90 -4.44 -14.56 -2.81
CA CYS A 90 -4.91 -13.38 -2.12
C CYS A 90 -5.47 -13.76 -0.75
N THR A 91 -5.31 -12.87 0.23
CA THR A 91 -5.80 -13.08 1.59
C THR A 91 -6.52 -11.86 2.14
N CYS A 92 -7.48 -12.09 3.04
CA CYS A 92 -8.15 -11.03 3.78
C CYS A 92 -8.32 -11.51 5.23
N GLN A 93 -7.66 -10.83 6.16
CA GLN A 93 -7.76 -11.09 7.58
C GLN A 93 -7.56 -9.78 8.33
N ARG A 94 -8.58 -9.36 9.09
CA ARG A 94 -8.57 -8.11 9.83
C ARG A 94 -7.38 -8.02 10.80
N HIS A 95 -6.59 -6.96 10.69
CA HIS A 95 -5.45 -6.65 11.55
C HIS A 95 -5.37 -5.15 11.85
N ASP A 96 -5.07 -4.33 10.83
CA ASP A 96 -4.83 -2.90 10.99
C ASP A 96 -6.08 -2.04 10.80
N TYR A 97 -7.07 -2.57 10.08
CA TYR A 97 -8.33 -1.90 9.84
C TYR A 97 -9.39 -2.36 10.85
N GLU A 98 -10.39 -1.51 11.07
CA GLU A 98 -11.39 -1.64 12.13
C GLU A 98 -12.24 -2.92 12.01
N THR A 99 -12.61 -3.31 10.80
CA THR A 99 -13.53 -4.41 10.50
C THR A 99 -13.05 -5.31 9.34
N GLU A 100 -13.51 -6.55 9.33
CA GLU A 100 -13.21 -7.51 8.26
C GLU A 100 -14.11 -7.27 7.04
N ILE A 101 -13.54 -7.14 5.84
CA ILE A 101 -14.29 -6.81 4.61
C ILE A 101 -14.63 -8.02 3.73
N CYS A 102 -13.93 -9.14 3.86
CA CYS A 102 -14.18 -10.37 3.10
C CYS A 102 -14.62 -11.51 4.03
N GLU A 103 -15.45 -12.42 3.55
CA GLU A 103 -15.79 -13.65 4.28
C GLU A 103 -14.75 -14.76 4.03
N LEU A 104 -14.04 -14.67 2.91
CA LEU A 104 -13.01 -15.63 2.52
C LEU A 104 -11.64 -15.14 3.00
N GLN A 105 -10.98 -15.96 3.82
CA GLN A 105 -9.61 -15.69 4.25
C GLN A 105 -8.59 -15.83 3.11
N ASN A 106 -8.87 -16.71 2.15
CA ASN A 106 -8.01 -16.98 0.99
C ASN A 106 -8.86 -17.01 -0.28
N PHE A 107 -8.40 -16.36 -1.33
CA PHE A 107 -9.10 -16.27 -2.61
C PHE A 107 -8.12 -16.02 -3.77
N SER A 108 -8.63 -16.03 -4.99
CA SER A 108 -7.95 -15.57 -6.20
C SER A 108 -8.72 -14.38 -6.77
N VAL A 109 -8.03 -13.45 -7.42
CA VAL A 109 -8.63 -12.27 -8.05
C VAL A 109 -8.61 -12.46 -9.56
N GLU A 110 -9.76 -12.26 -10.21
CA GLU A 110 -9.89 -12.33 -11.68
C GLU A 110 -9.31 -11.06 -12.33
N GLU A 111 -9.67 -9.90 -11.79
CA GLU A 111 -9.29 -8.58 -12.28
C GLU A 111 -9.21 -7.57 -11.13
N TYR A 112 -8.39 -6.54 -11.29
CA TYR A 112 -8.39 -5.35 -10.44
C TYR A 112 -8.19 -4.10 -11.30
N GLU A 113 -8.77 -2.99 -10.86
CA GLU A 113 -8.66 -1.69 -11.52
C GLU A 113 -8.15 -0.64 -10.53
N VAL A 114 -7.44 0.36 -11.04
CA VAL A 114 -6.89 1.47 -10.25
C VAL A 114 -7.37 2.78 -10.83
N PHE A 115 -7.91 3.64 -9.97
CA PHE A 115 -8.44 4.94 -10.35
C PHE A 115 -7.78 6.05 -9.53
N GLN A 116 -7.41 7.14 -10.20
CA GLN A 116 -6.97 8.39 -9.56
C GLN A 116 -8.08 9.44 -9.69
N VAL A 117 -8.48 10.04 -8.58
CA VAL A 117 -9.43 11.16 -8.56
C VAL A 117 -8.64 12.46 -8.73
N ILE A 118 -8.99 13.26 -9.74
CA ILE A 118 -8.36 14.54 -10.03
C ILE A 118 -9.37 15.66 -9.77
N ASP A 119 -9.06 16.57 -8.85
CA ASP A 119 -9.83 17.79 -8.68
C ASP A 119 -9.53 18.76 -9.82
N LYS A 120 -10.55 19.11 -10.61
CA LYS A 120 -10.44 20.04 -11.73
C LYS A 120 -10.25 21.49 -11.27
N ASN A 121 -10.62 21.82 -10.03
CA ASN A 121 -10.55 23.16 -9.49
C ASN A 121 -9.22 23.43 -8.76
N ALA A 122 -8.48 22.39 -8.39
CA ALA A 122 -7.17 22.52 -7.72
C ALA A 122 -6.05 23.00 -8.66
N SER A 123 -6.23 22.88 -9.98
CA SER A 123 -5.24 23.27 -10.99
C SER A 123 -5.37 24.74 -11.45
N THR A 124 -6.35 25.50 -10.96
CA THR A 124 -6.59 26.89 -11.38
C THR A 124 -5.88 27.94 -10.52
N SER A 125 -5.21 27.56 -9.42
CA SER A 125 -4.54 28.51 -8.52
C SER A 125 -3.04 28.74 -8.79
N SER A 126 -2.48 28.20 -9.88
CA SER A 126 -1.05 28.36 -10.23
C SER A 126 -0.76 28.93 -11.62
N GLN A 127 -1.76 29.40 -12.37
CA GLN A 127 -1.52 30.10 -13.62
C GLN A 127 -1.47 31.62 -13.42
N SER A 128 -0.27 32.15 -13.18
CA SER A 128 0.06 33.52 -13.55
C SER A 128 0.02 33.66 -15.08
N PRO A 129 -0.63 34.68 -15.66
CA PRO A 129 -0.70 34.84 -17.10
C PRO A 129 0.67 35.28 -17.62
N SER A 130 1.36 34.38 -18.31
CA SER A 130 2.36 34.74 -19.30
C SER A 130 1.97 34.05 -20.59
N ASP A 131 1.58 34.86 -21.57
CA ASP A 131 1.39 34.48 -22.96
C ASP A 131 2.53 33.57 -23.45
N GLN A 132 2.19 32.42 -24.07
CA GLN A 132 2.72 31.97 -25.38
C GLN A 132 1.99 30.68 -25.79
N ALA A 133 1.46 30.68 -27.01
CA ALA A 133 0.73 29.59 -27.63
C ALA A 133 1.68 28.44 -28.04
N TYR A 134 1.39 27.22 -27.59
CA TYR A 134 1.87 25.97 -28.18
C TYR A 134 0.69 25.01 -28.38
N PRO A 135 0.53 24.36 -29.54
CA PRO A 135 -0.51 23.36 -29.71
C PRO A 135 0.01 22.01 -29.19
N THR A 136 -0.46 21.56 -28.03
CA THR A 136 -0.19 20.19 -27.57
C THR A 136 -1.28 19.27 -28.09
N SER A 137 -0.95 18.52 -29.15
CA SER A 137 -1.67 17.31 -29.55
C SER A 137 -1.53 16.27 -28.44
N THR A 138 -2.58 16.07 -27.65
CA THR A 138 -2.64 14.98 -26.67
C THR A 138 -2.92 13.67 -27.41
N LEU A 139 -1.86 13.05 -27.92
CA LEU A 139 -1.84 11.63 -28.27
C LEU A 139 -2.04 10.83 -26.96
N HIS A 140 -3.24 10.31 -26.78
CA HIS A 140 -3.50 9.29 -25.76
C HIS A 140 -2.60 8.09 -26.06
N PRO A 141 -1.85 7.52 -25.08
CA PRO A 141 -1.10 6.32 -25.34
C PRO A 141 -2.08 5.19 -25.71
N PRO A 142 -1.74 4.35 -26.70
CA PRO A 142 -2.60 3.24 -27.07
C PRO A 142 -2.75 2.27 -25.89
N ARG A 143 -3.99 1.84 -25.67
CA ARG A 143 -4.35 0.75 -24.75
C ARG A 143 -3.45 -0.47 -25.05
N PRO A 144 -2.69 -1.01 -24.07
CA PRO A 144 -1.91 -2.21 -24.31
C PRO A 144 -2.84 -3.38 -24.62
N GLU A 145 -2.78 -3.85 -25.86
CA GLU A 145 -3.39 -5.09 -26.32
C GLU A 145 -2.55 -6.26 -25.78
N PHE A 146 -3.21 -7.17 -25.06
CA PHE A 146 -2.76 -8.50 -24.62
C PHE A 146 -1.56 -8.57 -23.63
N THR A 147 -1.92 -8.72 -22.36
CA THR A 147 -1.25 -9.47 -21.28
C THR A 147 0.28 -9.55 -21.29
N ASN A 148 0.90 -8.63 -20.55
CA ASN A 148 2.03 -8.88 -19.65
C ASN A 148 2.08 -7.67 -18.71
N TYR A 149 1.35 -7.75 -17.59
CA TYR A 149 1.35 -6.68 -16.59
C TYR A 149 2.79 -6.42 -16.16
N PRO A 150 3.33 -5.19 -16.31
CA PRO A 150 4.65 -4.88 -15.81
C PRO A 150 4.64 -5.08 -14.29
N THR A 151 5.50 -5.96 -13.81
CA THR A 151 5.71 -6.28 -12.38
C THR A 151 6.29 -5.13 -11.56
N SER A 152 6.31 -3.89 -12.09
CA SER A 152 6.79 -2.70 -11.38
C SER A 152 5.64 -1.74 -11.10
N TRP A 153 4.82 -2.10 -10.12
CA TRP A 153 3.88 -1.20 -9.44
C TRP A 153 4.47 0.16 -9.04
N GLY A 154 5.79 0.21 -8.81
CA GLY A 154 6.50 1.42 -8.40
C GLY A 154 6.48 2.59 -9.39
N GLU A 155 6.23 2.36 -10.69
CA GLU A 155 6.18 3.47 -11.66
C GLU A 155 4.79 4.12 -11.78
N PHE A 156 3.71 3.42 -11.42
CA PHE A 156 2.34 3.89 -11.68
C PHE A 156 1.69 4.59 -10.48
N MET A 157 2.17 4.33 -9.26
CA MET A 157 1.57 4.83 -8.02
C MET A 157 2.55 5.72 -7.26
N HIS A 158 2.56 7.02 -7.56
CA HIS A 158 3.06 8.02 -6.61
C HIS A 158 1.89 8.47 -5.74
N PHE A 159 1.89 8.08 -4.46
CA PHE A 159 0.96 8.61 -3.47
C PHE A 159 1.49 9.90 -2.85
#